data_AF-A0A5N8XI37-F1
#
_entry.id   AF-A0A5N8XI37-F1
#
_cell.length_a   1.000
_cell.length_b   1.000
_cell.length_c   1.000
_cell.angle_alpha   90.00
_cell.angle_beta   90.00
_cell.angle_gamma   90.00
#
_symmetry.space_group_name_H-M   'P 1'
#
loop_
_entity.id
_entity.type
_entity.pdbx_description
1 polymer ?
#
loop_
_entity_poly.entity_id
_entity_poly.type
_entity_poly.pdbx_seq_one_letter_code
_entity_poly.pdbx_strand_id
1 'polypeptide(L)'
;MPTPRTALLTTTAALAAAVVAPAPTASAAVPAAGAYYVQSATTGLNAADNGGAVEQHRPKGNEDRQQWTLRASGSSYVLESTDTAGSCLGRSGDQARTVACTSTDAAWDATEVGADQYRLKVPGAERYLTVGAKASGSNYPTQLAVGSASGLAAWYLTPVTPTTSPMPPANQRTLDQVTFLTSHNAYANGVDGGFAPPFVNLAPNQSRGINQQLADGVRGFMFDAHQTSDGAILCHNSCTLVSNPVALWVDIQRIVDFLKQNPNEFAAVFLEDYVDPGVLRSELARVSGLSDVLYRPDQTGVRQNGWPKMADLIAANDRLLIFTDHSRSADQSAGLTRDTFGVMYQREWTVENYWSMGSGIGSSDWSCYSRWYDANTNIPLTRTESGFRPLFVMNHFRDVAVTSTATTDNTKLADRAQRFCQPGARKKPNFLAVDHYNLGNTASAVSTLNAYTYP
;
A
#
# COMPACT_ATOMS: atom_id res chain seq x y z
N MET A 1 44.06 54.87 -60.16
CA MET A 1 42.99 53.93 -59.76
C MET A 1 43.50 53.02 -58.67
N PRO A 2 43.11 53.29 -57.42
CA PRO A 2 42.83 52.22 -56.47
C PRO A 2 41.44 52.41 -55.84
N THR A 3 40.76 51.28 -55.67
CA THR A 3 39.36 51.08 -55.28
C THR A 3 39.07 51.57 -53.84
N PRO A 4 37.95 52.27 -53.58
CA PRO A 4 37.57 52.69 -52.25
C PRO A 4 36.85 51.57 -51.46
N ARG A 5 37.21 51.48 -50.18
CA ARG A 5 36.61 50.61 -49.15
C ARG A 5 35.16 51.04 -48.86
N THR A 6 34.22 50.10 -48.95
CA THR A 6 32.83 50.29 -48.53
C THR A 6 32.63 49.65 -47.16
N ALA A 7 32.21 50.45 -46.18
CA ALA A 7 31.85 50.00 -44.85
C ALA A 7 30.47 49.30 -44.88
N LEU A 8 30.39 48.08 -44.36
CA LEU A 8 29.11 47.40 -44.12
C LEU A 8 28.51 47.94 -42.80
N LEU A 9 27.34 48.58 -42.92
CA LEU A 9 26.43 48.83 -41.80
C LEU A 9 25.74 47.52 -41.41
N THR A 10 25.93 47.08 -40.17
CA THR A 10 25.19 45.99 -39.54
C THR A 10 23.86 46.50 -39.01
N THR A 11 22.75 46.10 -39.64
CA THR A 11 21.40 46.29 -39.12
C THR A 11 21.08 45.20 -38.10
N THR A 12 20.95 45.57 -36.83
CA THR A 12 20.44 44.71 -35.76
C THR A 12 18.91 44.62 -35.86
N ALA A 13 18.39 43.46 -36.26
CA ALA A 13 16.96 43.15 -36.18
C ALA A 13 16.60 42.74 -34.75
N ALA A 14 15.78 43.56 -34.07
CA ALA A 14 15.24 43.22 -32.77
C ALA A 14 14.14 42.15 -32.91
N LEU A 15 14.38 40.94 -32.40
CA LEU A 15 13.33 39.93 -32.22
C LEU A 15 12.42 40.37 -31.06
N ALA A 16 11.18 40.76 -31.37
CA ALA A 16 10.13 40.88 -30.37
C ALA A 16 9.70 39.48 -29.92
N ALA A 17 10.08 39.08 -28.70
CA ALA A 17 9.59 37.87 -28.07
C ALA A 17 8.10 38.07 -27.71
N ALA A 18 7.20 37.43 -28.46
CA ALA A 18 5.81 37.32 -28.08
C ALA A 18 5.72 36.44 -26.82
N VAL A 19 5.44 37.06 -25.68
CA VAL A 19 5.12 36.35 -24.44
C VAL A 19 3.77 35.68 -24.64
N VAL A 20 3.79 34.39 -24.99
CA VAL A 20 2.59 33.56 -24.97
C VAL A 20 2.21 33.37 -23.51
N ALA A 21 1.16 34.06 -23.06
CA ALA A 21 0.58 33.80 -21.76
C ALA A 21 0.18 32.31 -21.69
N PRO A 22 0.50 31.59 -20.60
CA PRO A 22 0.06 30.22 -20.45
C PRO A 22 -1.48 30.19 -20.52
N ALA A 23 -2.01 29.28 -21.33
CA ALA A 23 -3.45 29.03 -21.37
C ALA A 23 -3.94 28.76 -19.94
N PRO A 24 -5.13 29.27 -19.54
CA PRO A 24 -5.69 28.94 -18.24
C PRO A 24 -5.78 27.42 -18.15
N THR A 25 -5.12 26.83 -17.16
CA THR A 25 -5.32 25.43 -16.79
C THR A 25 -6.79 25.24 -16.57
N ALA A 26 -7.44 24.42 -17.40
CA ALA A 26 -8.82 24.01 -17.19
C ALA A 26 -8.94 23.55 -15.74
N SER A 27 -9.84 24.18 -14.96
CA SER A 27 -10.21 23.66 -13.65
C SER A 27 -10.60 22.21 -13.86
N ALA A 28 -9.76 21.29 -13.40
CA ALA A 28 -10.02 19.89 -13.59
C ALA A 28 -11.35 19.56 -12.88
N ALA A 29 -12.22 18.86 -13.62
CA ALA A 29 -13.62 18.75 -13.29
C ALA A 29 -13.81 17.82 -12.09
N VAL A 30 -14.75 18.17 -11.21
CA VAL A 30 -15.23 17.27 -10.14
C VAL A 30 -15.60 15.90 -10.74
N PRO A 31 -15.40 14.78 -10.03
CA PRO A 31 -15.74 13.46 -10.55
C PRO A 31 -17.19 13.39 -11.02
N ALA A 32 -17.45 12.52 -12.00
CA ALA A 32 -18.80 12.27 -12.49
C ALA A 32 -19.74 11.83 -11.36
N ALA A 33 -21.05 11.96 -11.57
CA ALA A 33 -22.01 11.44 -10.61
C ALA A 33 -21.83 9.91 -10.44
N GLY A 34 -21.90 9.44 -9.19
CA GLY A 34 -21.63 8.04 -8.88
C GLY A 34 -21.43 7.80 -7.38
N ALA A 35 -21.21 6.54 -6.98
CA ALA A 35 -20.93 6.18 -5.60
C ALA A 35 -19.43 6.25 -5.31
N TYR A 36 -19.07 6.92 -4.21
CA TYR A 36 -17.70 7.18 -3.80
C TYR A 36 -17.50 6.91 -2.31
N TYR A 37 -16.27 6.54 -1.96
CA TYR A 37 -15.74 6.75 -0.62
C TYR A 37 -15.17 8.16 -0.53
N VAL A 38 -15.56 8.91 0.50
CA VAL A 38 -14.91 10.18 0.85
C VAL A 38 -13.77 9.85 1.80
N GLN A 39 -12.57 9.72 1.26
CA GLN A 39 -11.41 9.16 1.97
C GLN A 39 -10.37 10.25 2.28
N SER A 40 -9.95 10.38 3.53
CA SER A 40 -8.99 11.41 3.92
C SER A 40 -7.64 11.19 3.22
N ALA A 41 -7.12 12.23 2.58
CA ALA A 41 -5.76 12.19 2.02
C ALA A 41 -4.68 12.17 3.11
N THR A 42 -5.03 12.57 4.35
CA THR A 42 -4.12 12.57 5.49
C THR A 42 -4.08 11.21 6.20
N THR A 43 -5.23 10.65 6.57
CA THR A 43 -5.30 9.44 7.41
C THR A 43 -5.58 8.17 6.61
N GLY A 44 -6.07 8.29 5.37
CA GLY A 44 -6.54 7.16 4.57
C GLY A 44 -7.86 6.55 5.06
N LEU A 45 -8.49 7.13 6.09
CA LEU A 45 -9.77 6.69 6.65
C LEU A 45 -10.95 7.25 5.84
N ASN A 46 -12.07 6.54 5.85
CA ASN A 46 -13.30 6.91 5.15
C ASN A 46 -14.22 7.72 6.05
N ALA A 47 -14.92 8.71 5.49
CA ALA A 47 -16.06 9.33 6.13
C ALA A 47 -17.23 8.33 6.18
N ALA A 48 -17.71 8.03 7.38
CA ALA A 48 -18.77 7.08 7.67
C ALA A 48 -19.94 7.79 8.36
N ASP A 49 -21.18 7.40 8.03
CA ASP A 49 -22.34 7.77 8.84
C ASP A 49 -22.38 6.91 10.11
N ASN A 50 -22.35 7.57 11.26
CA ASN A 50 -22.54 6.97 12.56
C ASN A 50 -23.73 7.57 13.30
N GLY A 51 -24.94 7.29 12.80
CA GLY A 51 -26.18 7.69 13.48
C GLY A 51 -26.40 9.19 13.49
N GLY A 52 -26.09 9.85 12.36
CA GLY A 52 -26.19 11.31 12.24
C GLY A 52 -24.87 12.04 12.40
N ALA A 53 -23.93 11.46 13.14
CA ALA A 53 -22.52 11.88 13.11
C ALA A 53 -21.86 11.45 11.81
N VAL A 54 -20.92 12.26 11.30
CA VAL A 54 -20.01 11.79 10.24
C VAL A 54 -18.61 11.70 10.83
N GLU A 55 -18.08 10.49 10.83
CA GLU A 55 -16.84 10.10 11.51
C GLU A 55 -15.82 9.52 10.53
N GLN A 56 -14.53 9.59 10.86
CA GLN A 56 -13.47 8.91 10.11
C GLN A 56 -13.28 7.48 10.63
N HIS A 57 -13.64 6.50 9.82
CA HIS A 57 -13.54 5.08 10.14
C HIS A 57 -12.56 4.34 9.22
N ARG A 58 -12.07 3.19 9.68
CA ARG A 58 -11.20 2.30 8.90
C ARG A 58 -11.93 1.86 7.63
N PRO A 59 -11.32 1.90 6.44
CA PRO A 59 -11.97 1.41 5.22
C PRO A 59 -12.47 -0.02 5.40
N LYS A 60 -13.76 -0.25 5.17
CA LYS A 60 -14.41 -1.55 5.42
C LYS A 60 -15.49 -1.86 4.37
N GLY A 61 -15.18 -1.58 3.11
CA GLY A 61 -16.20 -1.68 2.06
C GLY A 61 -17.38 -0.78 2.41
N ASN A 62 -18.62 -1.28 2.35
CA ASN A 62 -19.78 -0.58 2.92
C ASN A 62 -20.34 -1.22 4.20
N GLU A 63 -19.61 -2.11 4.87
CA GLU A 63 -20.09 -2.75 6.11
C GLU A 63 -20.21 -1.77 7.29
N ASP A 64 -19.80 -0.52 7.07
CA ASP A 64 -19.75 0.55 8.06
C ASP A 64 -20.25 1.89 7.49
N ARG A 65 -21.19 1.84 6.52
CA ARG A 65 -21.89 3.03 5.95
C ARG A 65 -20.94 4.13 5.45
N GLN A 66 -20.01 3.74 4.57
CA GLN A 66 -18.88 4.57 4.11
C GLN A 66 -19.04 5.08 2.67
N GLN A 67 -20.13 4.71 2.00
CA GLN A 67 -20.38 5.05 0.60
C GLN A 67 -21.37 6.20 0.45
N TRP A 68 -21.03 7.12 -0.46
CA TRP A 68 -21.77 8.34 -0.72
C TRP A 68 -22.00 8.52 -2.22
N THR A 69 -23.25 8.70 -2.63
CA THR A 69 -23.63 9.01 -4.01
C THR A 69 -23.46 10.51 -4.25
N LEU A 70 -22.44 10.87 -5.03
CA LEU A 70 -22.19 12.23 -5.49
C LEU A 70 -23.20 12.60 -6.58
N ARG A 71 -23.92 13.72 -6.40
CA ARG A 71 -24.86 14.28 -7.38
C ARG A 71 -24.73 15.79 -7.47
N ALA A 72 -24.93 16.34 -8.66
CA ALA A 72 -25.06 17.78 -8.84
C ALA A 72 -26.34 18.29 -8.16
N SER A 73 -26.25 19.47 -7.55
CA SER A 73 -27.37 20.20 -6.95
C SER A 73 -27.18 21.69 -7.24
N GLY A 74 -27.80 22.16 -8.33
CA GLY A 74 -27.53 23.49 -8.87
C GLY A 74 -26.07 23.61 -9.35
N SER A 75 -25.35 24.60 -8.82
CA SER A 75 -23.91 24.80 -9.06
C SER A 75 -22.99 24.05 -8.09
N SER A 76 -23.57 23.39 -7.08
CA SER A 76 -22.85 22.67 -6.03
C SER A 76 -23.12 21.17 -6.13
N TYR A 77 -22.62 20.40 -5.17
CA TYR A 77 -22.77 18.96 -5.10
C TYR A 77 -23.37 18.53 -3.77
N VAL A 78 -24.06 17.38 -3.77
CA VAL A 78 -24.46 16.67 -2.56
C VAL A 78 -23.89 15.26 -2.59
N LEU A 79 -23.62 14.71 -1.41
CA LEU A 79 -23.11 13.36 -1.20
C LEU A 79 -24.15 12.60 -0.38
N GLU A 80 -25.06 11.86 -1.04
CA GLU A 80 -26.14 11.12 -0.38
C GLU A 80 -25.64 9.76 0.13
N SER A 81 -25.98 9.39 1.36
CA SER A 81 -25.70 8.05 1.90
C SER A 81 -26.31 6.98 0.98
N THR A 82 -25.53 5.95 0.64
CA THR A 82 -26.06 4.79 -0.09
C THR A 82 -26.95 3.91 0.78
N ASP A 83 -26.89 4.07 2.10
CA ASP A 83 -27.60 3.24 3.09
C ASP A 83 -28.90 3.90 3.57
N THR A 84 -29.00 5.23 3.50
CA THR A 84 -30.17 6.00 3.96
C THR A 84 -30.59 7.04 2.94
N ALA A 85 -31.64 6.73 2.18
CA ALA A 85 -32.19 7.64 1.16
C ALA A 85 -32.62 8.99 1.77
N GLY A 86 -32.32 10.08 1.06
CA GLY A 86 -32.62 11.45 1.50
C GLY A 86 -31.68 11.99 2.57
N SER A 87 -30.71 11.20 3.06
CA SER A 87 -29.70 11.61 4.03
C SER A 87 -28.38 11.90 3.34
N CYS A 88 -27.86 13.12 3.46
CA CYS A 88 -26.64 13.58 2.80
C CYS A 88 -25.56 13.99 3.80
N LEU A 89 -24.29 13.72 3.46
CA LEU A 89 -23.13 14.31 4.12
C LEU A 89 -23.23 15.83 4.03
N GLY A 90 -23.39 16.47 5.17
CA GLY A 90 -23.50 17.91 5.31
C GLY A 90 -22.90 18.37 6.61
N ARG A 91 -23.52 19.38 7.22
CA ARG A 91 -22.96 20.08 8.38
C ARG A 91 -24.05 20.50 9.36
N SER A 92 -23.65 20.62 10.62
CA SER A 92 -24.39 21.31 11.67
C SER A 92 -23.40 22.12 12.49
N GLY A 93 -23.37 23.43 12.27
CA GLY A 93 -22.32 24.30 12.80
C GLY A 93 -20.94 23.87 12.28
N ASP A 94 -20.04 23.52 13.20
CA ASP A 94 -18.65 23.18 12.90
C ASP A 94 -18.40 21.67 12.80
N GLN A 95 -19.46 20.86 12.83
CA GLN A 95 -19.38 19.40 12.75
C GLN A 95 -19.95 18.89 11.44
N ALA A 96 -19.28 17.88 10.87
CA ALA A 96 -19.84 17.11 9.76
C ALA A 96 -20.94 16.18 10.30
N ARG A 97 -22.12 16.25 9.67
CA ARG A 97 -23.32 15.50 10.08
C ARG A 97 -24.06 15.02 8.85
N THR A 98 -24.90 14.01 9.00
CA THR A 98 -25.89 13.73 7.97
C THR A 98 -27.10 14.65 8.14
N VAL A 99 -27.55 15.26 7.04
CA VAL A 99 -28.70 16.16 7.01
C VAL A 99 -29.61 15.79 5.85
N ALA A 100 -30.84 16.31 5.81
CA ALA A 100 -31.71 16.12 4.65
C ALA A 100 -31.02 16.63 3.38
N CYS A 101 -31.02 15.87 2.29
CA CYS A 101 -30.37 16.27 1.03
C CYS A 101 -30.94 17.56 0.41
N THR A 102 -32.15 17.96 0.80
CA THR A 102 -32.78 19.23 0.40
C THR A 102 -32.33 20.42 1.25
N SER A 103 -31.61 20.19 2.35
CA SER A 103 -31.07 21.25 3.20
C SER A 103 -29.94 21.99 2.49
N THR A 104 -29.85 23.30 2.70
CA THR A 104 -28.69 24.10 2.27
C THR A 104 -27.38 23.64 2.92
N ASP A 105 -27.45 22.96 4.06
CA ASP A 105 -26.29 22.39 4.75
C ASP A 105 -25.76 21.10 4.12
N ALA A 106 -26.49 20.50 3.17
CA ALA A 106 -26.03 19.33 2.40
C ALA A 106 -25.09 19.71 1.25
N ALA A 107 -25.13 20.96 0.78
CA ALA A 107 -24.44 21.39 -0.43
C ALA A 107 -22.94 21.66 -0.17
N TRP A 108 -22.09 21.17 -1.07
CA TRP A 108 -20.64 21.39 -1.09
C TRP A 108 -20.17 21.88 -2.46
N ASP A 109 -19.31 22.88 -2.48
CA ASP A 109 -18.52 23.23 -3.66
C ASP A 109 -17.28 22.32 -3.67
N ALA A 110 -17.18 21.43 -4.64
CA ALA A 110 -16.04 20.53 -4.79
C ALA A 110 -15.00 21.16 -5.73
N THR A 111 -13.75 21.25 -5.28
CA THR A 111 -12.64 21.78 -6.08
C THR A 111 -11.47 20.81 -6.06
N GLU A 112 -10.93 20.44 -7.23
CA GLU A 112 -9.71 19.65 -7.32
C GLU A 112 -8.49 20.49 -6.88
N VAL A 113 -7.62 19.90 -6.05
CA VAL A 113 -6.38 20.52 -5.55
C VAL A 113 -5.11 19.81 -6.04
N GLY A 114 -5.25 18.86 -6.97
CA GLY A 114 -4.18 18.12 -7.63
C GLY A 114 -4.06 16.68 -7.14
N ALA A 115 -3.43 15.82 -7.94
CA ALA A 115 -3.23 14.39 -7.65
C ALA A 115 -4.54 13.64 -7.30
N ASP A 116 -5.64 13.99 -7.98
CA ASP A 116 -6.99 13.45 -7.73
C ASP A 116 -7.51 13.68 -6.28
N GLN A 117 -7.03 14.76 -5.64
CA GLN A 117 -7.53 15.22 -4.34
C GLN A 117 -8.51 16.38 -4.53
N TYR A 118 -9.53 16.43 -3.69
CA TYR A 118 -10.58 17.42 -3.69
C TYR A 118 -10.71 18.09 -2.33
N ARG A 119 -11.17 19.33 -2.35
CA ARG A 119 -11.71 20.02 -1.17
C ARG A 119 -13.21 20.14 -1.31
N LEU A 120 -13.93 19.78 -0.26
CA LEU A 120 -15.38 19.98 -0.15
C LEU A 120 -15.61 21.25 0.66
N LYS A 121 -15.92 22.35 -0.02
CA LYS A 121 -16.07 23.69 0.54
C LYS A 121 -17.55 24.00 0.81
N VAL A 122 -17.82 24.74 1.87
CA VAL A 122 -19.15 25.30 2.17
C VAL A 122 -19.45 26.42 1.15
N PRO A 123 -20.57 26.34 0.39
CA PRO A 123 -20.92 27.39 -0.56
C PRO A 123 -20.98 28.76 0.10
N GLY A 124 -20.26 29.73 -0.48
CA GLY A 124 -20.19 31.10 0.02
C GLY A 124 -19.35 31.32 1.28
N ALA A 125 -18.64 30.31 1.81
CA ALA A 125 -17.79 30.46 2.98
C ALA A 125 -16.41 29.79 2.80
N GLU A 126 -15.37 30.37 3.39
CA GLU A 126 -14.01 29.77 3.40
C GLU A 126 -13.88 28.67 4.46
N ARG A 127 -14.79 27.69 4.38
CA ARG A 127 -14.88 26.58 5.32
C ARG A 127 -15.01 25.27 4.56
N TYR A 128 -14.42 24.20 5.08
CA TYR A 128 -14.20 22.95 4.35
C TYR A 128 -14.46 21.73 5.25
N LEU A 129 -14.95 20.63 4.68
CA LEU A 129 -14.90 19.33 5.36
C LEU A 129 -13.44 19.01 5.69
N THR A 130 -13.16 18.70 6.95
CA THR A 130 -11.78 18.48 7.41
C THR A 130 -11.72 17.40 8.48
N VAL A 131 -10.59 16.68 8.49
CA VAL A 131 -10.17 15.95 9.69
C VAL A 131 -9.85 16.96 10.79
N GLY A 132 -10.21 16.65 12.04
CA GLY A 132 -9.85 17.49 13.19
C GLY A 132 -8.34 17.51 13.43
N ALA A 133 -7.82 18.60 13.98
CA ALA A 133 -6.41 18.66 14.37
C ALA A 133 -6.12 17.61 15.46
N LYS A 134 -5.03 16.84 15.32
CA LYS A 134 -4.62 15.88 16.35
C LYS A 134 -3.89 16.58 17.51
N ALA A 135 -4.19 16.18 18.74
CA ALA A 135 -3.40 16.57 19.90
C ALA A 135 -2.06 15.81 19.92
N SER A 136 -1.04 16.39 20.57
CA SER A 136 0.25 15.71 20.76
C SER A 136 0.04 14.38 21.50
N GLY A 137 0.69 13.31 21.04
CA GLY A 137 0.55 11.97 21.62
C GLY A 137 -0.81 11.29 21.38
N SER A 138 -1.66 11.84 20.50
CA SER A 138 -2.98 11.27 20.18
C SER A 138 -3.13 10.94 18.69
N ASN A 139 -4.07 10.04 18.37
CA ASN A 139 -4.56 9.84 17.01
C ASN A 139 -5.43 11.03 16.57
N TYR A 140 -5.71 11.11 15.26
CA TYR A 140 -6.66 12.10 14.74
C TYR A 140 -8.07 11.87 15.32
N PRO A 141 -8.83 12.95 15.61
CA PRO A 141 -10.19 12.85 16.15
C PRO A 141 -11.12 12.06 15.22
N THR A 142 -11.99 11.22 15.81
CA THR A 142 -12.97 10.42 15.06
C THR A 142 -14.03 11.27 14.36
N GLN A 143 -14.60 12.26 15.05
CA GLN A 143 -15.62 13.14 14.47
C GLN A 143 -14.99 14.08 13.41
N LEU A 144 -15.57 14.10 12.21
CA LEU A 144 -15.18 15.06 11.17
C LEU A 144 -15.75 16.45 11.44
N ALA A 145 -15.01 17.47 11.04
CA ALA A 145 -15.32 18.87 11.32
C ALA A 145 -15.50 19.68 10.03
N VAL A 146 -15.99 20.90 10.20
CA VAL A 146 -16.02 21.93 9.16
C VAL A 146 -15.11 23.07 9.60
N GLY A 147 -13.99 23.26 8.92
CA GLY A 147 -12.91 24.14 9.38
C GLY A 147 -12.25 24.94 8.27
N SER A 148 -11.09 25.53 8.56
CA SER A 148 -10.32 26.32 7.59
C SER A 148 -9.66 25.45 6.52
N ALA A 149 -9.23 26.07 5.42
CA ALA A 149 -8.41 25.41 4.41
C ALA A 149 -7.08 24.95 5.02
N SER A 150 -6.82 23.65 5.00
CA SER A 150 -5.56 23.05 5.43
C SER A 150 -5.29 21.75 4.67
N GLY A 151 -4.15 21.11 4.93
CA GLY A 151 -3.88 19.75 4.43
C GLY A 151 -4.88 18.70 4.95
N LEU A 152 -5.52 18.96 6.10
CA LEU A 152 -6.54 18.08 6.70
C LEU A 152 -7.88 18.11 5.97
N ALA A 153 -8.08 19.08 5.07
CA ALA A 153 -9.28 19.24 4.25
C ALA A 153 -9.13 18.63 2.84
N ALA A 154 -8.06 17.87 2.60
CA ALA A 154 -7.85 17.15 1.34
C ALA A 154 -8.47 15.75 1.40
N TRP A 155 -9.30 15.44 0.41
CA TRP A 155 -10.07 14.20 0.31
C TRP A 155 -9.87 13.55 -1.05
N TYR A 156 -9.76 12.24 -1.08
CA TYR A 156 -10.00 11.47 -2.28
C TYR A 156 -11.48 11.17 -2.39
N LEU A 157 -12.04 11.33 -3.58
CA LEU A 157 -13.34 10.76 -3.94
C LEU A 157 -13.05 9.44 -4.66
N THR A 158 -12.90 8.36 -3.90
CA THR A 158 -12.51 7.04 -4.42
C THR A 158 -13.76 6.32 -4.94
N PRO A 159 -13.87 6.00 -6.24
CA PRO A 159 -15.06 5.36 -6.78
C PRO A 159 -15.26 3.96 -6.19
N VAL A 160 -16.50 3.62 -5.84
CA VAL A 160 -16.87 2.28 -5.37
C VAL A 160 -16.63 1.21 -6.43
N THR A 161 -16.84 1.58 -7.70
CA THR A 161 -16.52 0.76 -8.87
C THR A 161 -15.43 1.45 -9.68
N PRO A 162 -14.14 1.18 -9.40
CA PRO A 162 -13.05 1.83 -10.11
C PRO A 162 -12.95 1.32 -11.55
N THR A 163 -12.64 2.22 -12.48
CA THR A 163 -12.26 1.84 -13.84
C THR A 163 -10.92 1.12 -13.79
N THR A 164 -10.85 -0.03 -14.43
CA THR A 164 -9.61 -0.82 -14.57
C THR A 164 -9.22 -0.91 -16.04
N SER A 165 -7.94 -1.15 -16.29
CA SER A 165 -7.42 -1.40 -17.64
C SER A 165 -6.95 -2.84 -17.76
N PRO A 166 -7.00 -3.48 -18.94
CA PRO A 166 -6.42 -4.80 -19.13
C PRO A 166 -4.93 -4.83 -18.75
N MET A 167 -4.47 -5.94 -18.16
CA MET A 167 -3.04 -6.11 -17.85
C MET A 167 -2.19 -6.00 -19.12
N PRO A 168 -1.12 -5.18 -19.14
CA PRO A 168 -0.20 -5.15 -20.26
C PRO A 168 0.42 -6.54 -20.55
N PRO A 169 0.88 -6.79 -21.79
CA PRO A 169 1.63 -7.99 -22.11
C PRO A 169 2.82 -8.22 -21.18
N ALA A 170 3.27 -9.47 -21.06
CA ALA A 170 4.25 -9.87 -20.06
C ALA A 170 5.58 -9.10 -20.10
N ASN A 171 5.98 -8.62 -21.27
CA ASN A 171 7.21 -7.84 -21.49
C ASN A 171 7.04 -6.33 -21.24
N GLN A 172 5.82 -5.86 -20.95
CA GLN A 172 5.53 -4.44 -20.71
C GLN A 172 5.04 -4.14 -19.30
N ARG A 173 4.56 -5.15 -18.57
CA ARG A 173 4.10 -4.97 -17.18
C ARG A 173 5.24 -4.59 -16.24
N THR A 174 5.00 -3.56 -15.43
CA THR A 174 5.91 -3.08 -14.37
C THR A 174 5.70 -3.85 -13.07
N LEU A 175 6.70 -3.84 -12.18
CA LEU A 175 6.64 -4.58 -10.92
C LEU A 175 5.42 -4.16 -10.06
N ASP A 176 5.08 -2.87 -10.04
CA ASP A 176 3.90 -2.35 -9.33
C ASP A 176 2.55 -2.68 -9.98
N GLN A 177 2.55 -3.26 -11.19
CA GLN A 177 1.34 -3.80 -11.81
C GLN A 177 1.11 -5.28 -11.48
N VAL A 178 2.14 -6.03 -11.08
CA VAL A 178 2.03 -7.47 -10.85
C VAL A 178 1.65 -7.78 -9.41
N THR A 179 0.77 -8.77 -9.26
CA THR A 179 0.38 -9.35 -7.98
C THR A 179 1.05 -10.73 -7.81
N PHE A 180 1.61 -10.98 -6.63
CA PHE A 180 2.26 -12.22 -6.23
C PHE A 180 1.54 -12.85 -5.04
N LEU A 181 1.51 -14.19 -5.00
CA LEU A 181 1.12 -14.91 -3.80
C LEU A 181 2.25 -14.82 -2.77
N THR A 182 1.89 -14.48 -1.54
CA THR A 182 2.82 -14.36 -0.41
C THR A 182 2.39 -15.29 0.72
N SER A 183 3.32 -16.06 1.24
CA SER A 183 3.12 -16.90 2.42
C SER A 183 3.48 -16.11 3.69
N HIS A 184 2.50 -15.90 4.57
CA HIS A 184 2.72 -15.36 5.91
C HIS A 184 3.49 -16.37 6.77
N ASN A 185 4.50 -15.91 7.51
CA ASN A 185 5.40 -16.75 8.31
C ASN A 185 5.78 -18.05 7.60
N ALA A 186 6.34 -17.90 6.40
CA ALA A 186 6.56 -18.98 5.46
C ALA A 186 7.42 -20.13 6.03
N TYR A 187 8.33 -19.79 6.95
CA TYR A 187 9.19 -20.70 7.70
C TYR A 187 8.43 -21.54 8.74
N ALA A 188 7.27 -21.06 9.21
CA ALA A 188 6.41 -21.74 10.17
C ALA A 188 5.57 -22.84 9.49
N ASN A 189 6.27 -23.83 8.92
CA ASN A 189 5.68 -24.88 8.11
C ASN A 189 5.88 -26.31 8.67
N GLY A 190 6.82 -26.49 9.61
CA GLY A 190 7.12 -27.77 10.26
C GLY A 190 7.81 -28.82 9.39
N VAL A 191 7.96 -28.57 8.07
CA VAL A 191 8.68 -29.43 7.13
C VAL A 191 10.17 -29.11 7.12
N ASP A 192 10.52 -27.82 7.13
CA ASP A 192 11.89 -27.34 7.05
C ASP A 192 12.62 -27.33 8.39
N GLY A 193 11.87 -27.21 9.49
CA GLY A 193 12.37 -27.12 10.85
C GLY A 193 11.28 -26.72 11.84
N GLY A 194 11.62 -26.69 13.13
CA GLY A 194 10.73 -26.17 14.15
C GLY A 194 10.71 -24.64 14.14
N PHE A 195 9.59 -24.05 14.55
CA PHE A 195 9.41 -22.60 14.49
C PHE A 195 8.80 -22.02 15.78
N ALA A 196 8.26 -22.86 16.66
CA ALA A 196 7.66 -22.45 17.91
C ALA A 196 7.94 -23.48 19.03
N PRO A 197 7.89 -23.10 20.31
CA PRO A 197 8.01 -24.02 21.42
C PRO A 197 6.94 -25.13 21.35
N PRO A 198 7.20 -26.35 21.88
CA PRO A 198 6.30 -27.50 21.74
C PRO A 198 4.87 -27.29 22.27
N PHE A 199 4.68 -26.36 23.21
CA PHE A 199 3.35 -26.01 23.75
C PHE A 199 2.57 -24.99 22.88
N VAL A 200 3.21 -24.41 21.85
CA VAL A 200 2.66 -23.37 20.96
C VAL A 200 2.55 -23.86 19.50
N ASN A 201 3.08 -25.03 19.18
CA ASN A 201 3.10 -25.64 17.83
C ASN A 201 1.71 -26.15 17.33
N LEU A 202 0.61 -25.56 17.79
CA LEU A 202 -0.75 -26.04 17.51
C LEU A 202 -1.36 -25.49 16.21
N ALA A 203 -0.72 -24.51 15.56
CA ALA A 203 -1.21 -23.90 14.33
C ALA A 203 -0.04 -23.39 13.46
N PRO A 204 0.60 -24.26 12.65
CA PRO A 204 1.58 -23.78 11.67
C PRO A 204 0.90 -22.85 10.66
N ASN A 205 1.62 -21.80 10.25
CA ASN A 205 1.12 -20.87 9.24
C ASN A 205 1.04 -21.53 7.86
N GLN A 206 1.95 -22.47 7.57
CA GLN A 206 1.98 -23.20 6.29
C GLN A 206 2.09 -24.72 6.52
N SER A 207 1.83 -25.50 5.48
CA SER A 207 1.92 -26.98 5.55
C SER A 207 3.02 -27.58 4.67
N ARG A 208 3.81 -26.72 4.01
CA ARG A 208 4.78 -27.09 2.97
C ARG A 208 6.06 -26.27 3.16
N GLY A 209 7.22 -26.90 3.01
CA GLY A 209 8.52 -26.22 3.11
C GLY A 209 8.80 -25.25 1.97
N ILE A 210 9.74 -24.31 2.13
CA ILE A 210 10.01 -23.17 1.23
C ILE A 210 10.18 -23.61 -0.23
N ASN A 211 10.91 -24.69 -0.50
CA ASN A 211 11.09 -25.20 -1.86
C ASN A 211 9.77 -25.59 -2.53
N GLN A 212 8.85 -26.20 -1.78
CA GLN A 212 7.53 -26.56 -2.32
C GLN A 212 6.65 -25.31 -2.48
N GLN A 213 6.73 -24.33 -1.59
CA GLN A 213 6.03 -23.04 -1.75
C GLN A 213 6.45 -22.35 -3.06
N LEU A 214 7.75 -22.31 -3.34
CA LEU A 214 8.30 -21.81 -4.60
C LEU A 214 7.79 -22.61 -5.80
N ALA A 215 7.82 -23.94 -5.73
CA ALA A 215 7.31 -24.81 -6.80
C ALA A 215 5.80 -24.60 -7.07
N ASP A 216 5.02 -24.27 -6.04
CA ASP A 216 3.58 -24.04 -6.13
C ASP A 216 3.21 -22.61 -6.61
N GLY A 217 4.20 -21.75 -6.85
CA GLY A 217 3.98 -20.40 -7.38
C GLY A 217 4.00 -19.28 -6.34
N VAL A 218 4.36 -19.55 -5.08
CA VAL A 218 4.61 -18.49 -4.10
C VAL A 218 5.85 -17.71 -4.50
N ARG A 219 5.76 -16.37 -4.47
CA ARG A 219 6.87 -15.46 -4.81
C ARG A 219 7.08 -14.36 -3.77
N GLY A 220 6.24 -14.27 -2.74
CA GLY A 220 6.47 -13.45 -1.56
C GLY A 220 6.61 -14.31 -0.30
N PHE A 221 7.54 -13.97 0.59
CA PHE A 221 7.80 -14.72 1.81
C PHE A 221 7.90 -13.76 2.99
N MET A 222 7.08 -13.95 4.02
CA MET A 222 7.22 -13.25 5.29
C MET A 222 7.98 -14.13 6.28
N PHE A 223 9.00 -13.56 6.91
CA PHE A 223 9.87 -14.24 7.87
C PHE A 223 10.01 -13.40 9.13
N ASP A 224 9.94 -14.04 10.29
CA ASP A 224 10.27 -13.42 11.57
C ASP A 224 11.70 -13.80 11.91
N ALA A 225 12.61 -12.83 11.89
CA ALA A 225 14.02 -13.04 12.17
C ALA A 225 14.33 -12.60 13.59
N HIS A 226 14.77 -13.53 14.43
CA HIS A 226 15.20 -13.27 15.80
C HIS A 226 16.70 -13.52 15.96
N GLN A 227 17.38 -12.60 16.63
CA GLN A 227 18.78 -12.80 16.98
C GLN A 227 18.92 -13.77 18.15
N THR A 228 19.80 -14.76 17.97
CA THR A 228 20.20 -15.74 18.99
C THR A 228 21.73 -15.78 19.09
N SER A 229 22.28 -16.67 19.93
CA SER A 229 23.73 -16.95 19.93
C SER A 229 24.23 -17.52 18.61
N ASP A 230 23.34 -18.10 17.80
CA ASP A 230 23.68 -18.83 16.58
C ASP A 230 23.47 -17.98 15.31
N GLY A 231 23.14 -16.69 15.47
CA GLY A 231 22.86 -15.74 14.39
C GLY A 231 21.38 -15.37 14.29
N ALA A 232 20.92 -15.05 13.07
CA ALA A 232 19.52 -14.76 12.79
C ALA A 232 18.76 -16.06 12.54
N ILE A 233 17.80 -16.36 13.42
CA ILE A 233 17.02 -17.60 13.42
C ILE A 233 15.54 -17.28 13.21
N LEU A 234 14.86 -18.13 12.45
CA LEU A 234 13.45 -17.99 12.11
C LEU A 234 12.57 -18.66 13.16
N CYS A 235 11.80 -17.86 13.91
CA CYS A 235 10.95 -18.33 15.00
C CYS A 235 9.72 -17.45 15.18
N HIS A 236 8.61 -18.05 15.59
CA HIS A 236 7.39 -17.31 15.88
C HIS A 236 7.44 -16.77 17.31
N ASN A 237 7.52 -15.44 17.45
CA ASN A 237 7.52 -14.69 18.72
C ASN A 237 8.75 -14.93 19.63
N SER A 238 9.30 -16.15 19.71
CA SER A 238 10.53 -16.47 20.43
C SER A 238 11.21 -17.75 19.92
N CYS A 239 12.54 -17.75 19.88
CA CYS A 239 13.35 -18.95 19.61
C CYS A 239 13.64 -19.84 20.84
N THR A 240 13.06 -19.52 22.00
CA THR A 240 13.31 -20.28 23.23
C THR A 240 12.66 -21.66 23.14
N LEU A 241 13.40 -22.75 23.42
CA LEU A 241 12.89 -24.13 23.39
C LEU A 241 12.33 -24.60 22.04
N VAL A 242 12.64 -23.91 20.95
CA VAL A 242 12.30 -24.35 19.59
C VAL A 242 13.27 -25.47 19.19
N SER A 243 12.73 -26.61 18.78
CA SER A 243 13.55 -27.74 18.34
C SER A 243 13.93 -27.58 16.86
N ASN A 244 15.23 -27.56 16.55
CA ASN A 244 15.77 -27.45 15.19
C ASN A 244 15.21 -26.26 14.39
N PRO A 245 15.35 -25.02 14.88
CA PRO A 245 14.93 -23.85 14.12
C PRO A 245 15.84 -23.61 12.92
N VAL A 246 15.29 -22.96 11.89
CA VAL A 246 16.00 -22.69 10.64
C VAL A 246 16.67 -21.32 10.73
N ALA A 247 17.94 -21.24 10.33
CA ALA A 247 18.63 -19.95 10.23
C ALA A 247 18.16 -19.18 8.98
N LEU A 248 18.05 -17.85 9.09
CA LEU A 248 17.54 -16.98 8.01
C LEU A 248 18.26 -17.22 6.68
N TRP A 249 19.59 -17.30 6.71
CA TRP A 249 20.39 -17.48 5.50
C TRP A 249 20.08 -18.79 4.75
N VAL A 250 19.60 -19.84 5.45
CA VAL A 250 19.25 -21.13 4.83
C VAL A 250 18.02 -20.98 3.94
N ASP A 251 16.98 -20.30 4.43
CA ASP A 251 15.75 -20.08 3.64
C ASP A 251 15.97 -19.07 2.53
N ILE A 252 16.81 -18.04 2.74
CA ILE A 252 17.22 -17.16 1.64
C ILE A 252 18.05 -17.92 0.60
N GLN A 253 18.93 -18.86 1.00
CA GLN A 253 19.67 -19.70 0.06
C GLN A 253 18.72 -20.55 -0.81
N ARG A 254 17.67 -21.13 -0.24
CA ARG A 254 16.64 -21.86 -1.01
C ARG A 254 15.99 -20.99 -2.08
N ILE A 255 15.67 -19.74 -1.75
CA ILE A 255 15.10 -18.77 -2.71
C ILE A 255 16.13 -18.42 -3.80
N VAL A 256 17.38 -18.13 -3.43
CA VAL A 256 18.45 -17.81 -4.40
C VAL A 256 18.72 -18.99 -5.35
N ASP A 257 18.76 -20.22 -4.84
CA ASP A 257 18.95 -21.43 -5.64
C ASP A 257 17.79 -21.66 -6.60
N PHE A 258 16.56 -21.42 -6.16
CA PHE A 258 15.38 -21.44 -7.02
C PHE A 258 15.48 -20.40 -8.14
N LEU A 259 15.85 -19.15 -7.84
CA LEU A 259 15.99 -18.10 -8.84
C LEU A 259 17.11 -18.43 -9.85
N LYS A 260 18.21 -19.05 -9.42
CA LYS A 260 19.27 -19.54 -10.32
C LYS A 260 18.76 -20.62 -11.29
N GLN A 261 17.94 -21.54 -10.80
CA GLN A 261 17.35 -22.62 -11.61
C GLN A 261 16.20 -22.14 -12.50
N ASN A 262 15.57 -21.01 -12.16
CA ASN A 262 14.40 -20.46 -12.85
C ASN A 262 14.67 -18.99 -13.22
N PRO A 263 15.38 -18.71 -14.34
CA PRO A 263 15.88 -17.37 -14.66
C PRO A 263 14.78 -16.33 -14.94
N ASN A 264 13.56 -16.76 -15.25
CA ASN A 264 12.42 -15.88 -15.53
C ASN A 264 11.57 -15.55 -14.29
N GLU A 265 12.00 -16.01 -13.11
CA GLU A 265 11.26 -15.84 -11.86
C GLU A 265 11.78 -14.66 -11.05
N PHE A 266 10.89 -14.11 -10.22
CA PHE A 266 11.14 -12.98 -9.31
C PHE A 266 10.59 -13.31 -7.93
N ALA A 267 11.28 -12.95 -6.85
CA ALA A 267 10.81 -13.14 -5.48
C ALA A 267 10.99 -11.91 -4.60
N ALA A 268 10.20 -11.83 -3.52
CA ALA A 268 10.36 -10.85 -2.47
C ALA A 268 10.31 -11.49 -1.09
N VAL A 269 11.14 -11.01 -0.18
CA VAL A 269 11.18 -11.39 1.23
C VAL A 269 10.84 -10.18 2.08
N PHE A 270 9.97 -10.36 3.07
CA PHE A 270 9.60 -9.36 4.07
C PHE A 270 10.01 -9.87 5.44
N LEU A 271 10.90 -9.13 6.12
CA LEU A 271 11.42 -9.48 7.43
C LEU A 271 10.67 -8.69 8.50
N GLU A 272 10.02 -9.40 9.42
CA GLU A 272 9.77 -8.89 10.77
C GLU A 272 11.07 -9.07 11.56
N ASP A 273 11.77 -7.97 11.79
CA ASP A 273 13.21 -7.98 11.97
C ASP A 273 13.63 -7.55 13.39
N TYR A 274 13.99 -8.54 14.21
CA TYR A 274 14.49 -8.37 15.57
C TYR A 274 16.01 -8.58 15.67
N VAL A 275 16.75 -8.37 14.58
CA VAL A 275 18.19 -8.66 14.49
C VAL A 275 19.00 -7.37 14.48
N ASP A 276 20.19 -7.37 15.08
CA ASP A 276 21.14 -6.26 14.91
C ASP A 276 21.55 -6.14 13.43
N PRO A 277 21.63 -4.92 12.84
CA PRO A 277 21.97 -4.76 11.42
C PRO A 277 23.32 -5.39 11.03
N GLY A 278 24.30 -5.43 11.94
CA GLY A 278 25.60 -6.07 11.71
C GLY A 278 25.51 -7.60 11.64
N VAL A 279 24.68 -8.20 12.49
CA VAL A 279 24.39 -9.64 12.46
C VAL A 279 23.59 -9.99 11.20
N LEU A 280 22.53 -9.23 10.87
CA LEU A 280 21.75 -9.46 9.65
C LEU A 280 22.63 -9.40 8.39
N ARG A 281 23.49 -8.38 8.28
CA ARG A 281 24.45 -8.26 7.17
C ARG A 281 25.36 -9.48 7.08
N SER A 282 25.85 -9.97 8.22
CA SER A 282 26.74 -11.14 8.28
C SER A 282 26.02 -12.42 7.86
N GLU A 283 24.75 -12.58 8.25
CA GLU A 283 23.91 -13.71 7.84
C GLU A 283 23.63 -13.70 6.33
N LEU A 284 23.29 -12.54 5.77
CA LEU A 284 23.10 -12.41 4.32
C LEU A 284 24.39 -12.66 3.52
N ALA A 285 25.55 -12.31 4.08
CA ALA A 285 26.85 -12.60 3.45
C ALA A 285 27.15 -14.11 3.34
N ARG A 286 26.44 -14.97 4.08
CA ARG A 286 26.56 -16.44 3.98
C ARG A 286 25.80 -17.01 2.77
N VAL A 287 24.90 -16.23 2.16
CA VAL A 287 24.07 -16.68 1.05
C VAL A 287 24.85 -16.59 -0.27
N SER A 288 25.18 -17.75 -0.83
CA SER A 288 25.96 -17.85 -2.06
C SER A 288 25.18 -17.35 -3.28
N GLY A 289 25.71 -16.33 -3.95
CA GLY A 289 25.13 -15.70 -5.13
C GLY A 289 23.94 -14.78 -4.85
N LEU A 290 23.75 -14.35 -3.59
CA LEU A 290 22.73 -13.35 -3.25
C LEU A 290 22.92 -12.05 -4.03
N SER A 291 24.16 -11.53 -4.08
CA SER A 291 24.49 -10.30 -4.80
C SER A 291 24.17 -10.36 -6.29
N ASP A 292 24.15 -11.55 -6.88
CA ASP A 292 23.90 -11.72 -8.31
C ASP A 292 22.44 -11.49 -8.66
N VAL A 293 21.53 -11.72 -7.70
CA VAL A 293 20.07 -11.64 -7.91
C VAL A 293 19.39 -10.50 -7.14
N LEU A 294 20.09 -9.82 -6.23
CA LEU A 294 19.52 -8.85 -5.32
C LEU A 294 19.20 -7.52 -6.04
N TYR A 295 17.93 -7.17 -6.10
CA TYR A 295 17.48 -5.91 -6.67
C TYR A 295 17.59 -4.76 -5.67
N ARG A 296 18.17 -3.64 -6.11
CA ARG A 296 18.40 -2.42 -5.34
C ARG A 296 17.57 -1.24 -5.88
N PRO A 297 16.31 -1.07 -5.45
CA PRO A 297 15.45 -0.01 -5.97
C PRO A 297 15.95 1.40 -5.59
N ASP A 298 16.74 1.51 -4.51
CA ASP A 298 17.42 2.73 -4.06
C ASP A 298 18.52 3.20 -5.03
N GLN A 299 19.04 2.32 -5.88
CA GLN A 299 20.14 2.59 -6.81
C GLN A 299 19.70 2.67 -8.28
N THR A 300 18.42 2.40 -8.57
CA THR A 300 17.91 2.23 -9.95
C THR A 300 16.91 3.31 -10.36
N GLY A 301 16.80 4.38 -9.58
CA GLY A 301 15.99 5.56 -9.93
C GLY A 301 14.48 5.33 -9.83
N VAL A 302 14.03 4.34 -9.04
CA VAL A 302 12.60 4.00 -8.88
C VAL A 302 11.78 5.19 -8.38
N ARG A 303 12.36 6.04 -7.54
CA ARG A 303 11.65 7.21 -7.00
C ARG A 303 11.32 8.25 -8.07
N GLN A 304 12.16 8.35 -9.11
CA GLN A 304 12.03 9.34 -10.18
C GLN A 304 11.24 8.78 -11.37
N ASN A 305 11.42 7.49 -11.66
CA ASN A 305 10.96 6.88 -12.90
C ASN A 305 9.82 5.86 -12.71
N GLY A 306 9.44 5.56 -11.47
CA GLY A 306 8.53 4.47 -11.14
C GLY A 306 9.22 3.11 -11.13
N TRP A 307 8.45 2.06 -10.86
CA TRP A 307 8.97 0.70 -10.81
C TRP A 307 9.31 0.17 -12.22
N PRO A 308 10.43 -0.55 -12.39
CA PRO A 308 10.85 -1.06 -13.69
C PRO A 308 9.92 -2.16 -14.22
N LYS A 309 10.06 -2.45 -15.51
CA LYS A 309 9.39 -3.61 -16.13
C LYS A 309 9.94 -4.89 -15.56
N MET A 310 9.06 -5.89 -15.42
CA MET A 310 9.48 -7.23 -15.00
C MET A 310 10.52 -7.84 -15.95
N ALA A 311 10.39 -7.58 -17.26
CA ALA A 311 11.35 -8.05 -18.25
C ALA A 311 12.75 -7.42 -18.08
N ASP A 312 12.81 -6.14 -17.69
CA ASP A 312 14.08 -5.44 -17.48
C ASP A 312 14.78 -5.96 -16.21
N LEU A 313 14.01 -6.19 -15.13
CA LEU A 313 14.48 -6.84 -13.90
C LEU A 313 15.06 -8.24 -14.20
N ILE A 314 14.33 -9.05 -14.97
CA ILE A 314 14.78 -10.39 -15.36
C ILE A 314 16.06 -10.33 -16.19
N ALA A 315 16.13 -9.43 -17.17
CA ALA A 315 17.29 -9.28 -18.04
C ALA A 315 18.54 -8.79 -17.29
N ALA A 316 18.37 -7.95 -16.26
CA ALA A 316 19.45 -7.49 -15.40
C ALA A 316 19.83 -8.49 -14.29
N ASN A 317 19.11 -9.62 -14.19
CA ASN A 317 19.17 -10.57 -13.08
C ASN A 317 18.74 -10.01 -11.71
N ASP A 318 18.18 -8.80 -11.66
CA ASP A 318 17.65 -8.13 -10.47
C ASP A 318 16.29 -8.74 -10.04
N ARG A 319 16.32 -9.91 -9.39
CA ARG A 319 15.15 -10.79 -9.23
C ARG A 319 14.75 -11.12 -7.79
N LEU A 320 15.44 -10.56 -6.80
CA LEU A 320 15.12 -10.72 -5.39
C LEU A 320 15.05 -9.37 -4.68
N LEU A 321 13.91 -9.03 -4.09
CA LEU A 321 13.78 -7.94 -3.12
C LEU A 321 13.81 -8.48 -1.69
N ILE A 322 14.49 -7.78 -0.79
CA ILE A 322 14.43 -8.07 0.65
C ILE A 322 14.03 -6.79 1.36
N PHE A 323 12.98 -6.87 2.17
CA PHE A 323 12.46 -5.76 2.95
C PHE A 323 12.54 -6.04 4.45
N THR A 324 12.63 -4.99 5.27
CA THR A 324 12.59 -5.03 6.74
C THR A 324 11.47 -4.14 7.26
N ASP A 325 10.77 -4.55 8.31
CA ASP A 325 9.75 -3.74 9.00
C ASP A 325 10.35 -2.69 9.95
N HIS A 326 11.67 -2.79 10.20
CA HIS A 326 12.45 -1.83 10.96
C HIS A 326 12.41 -0.42 10.35
N SER A 327 12.80 0.59 11.11
CA SER A 327 12.87 1.97 10.61
C SER A 327 14.32 2.38 10.35
N ARG A 328 14.56 3.13 9.27
CA ARG A 328 15.88 3.71 8.99
C ARG A 328 16.42 4.53 10.15
N SER A 329 15.56 5.33 10.79
CA SER A 329 15.94 6.15 11.94
C SER A 329 16.47 5.35 13.11
N ALA A 330 15.93 4.15 13.36
CA ALA A 330 16.40 3.29 14.45
C ALA A 330 17.77 2.64 14.14
N ASP A 331 18.11 2.47 12.86
CA ASP A 331 19.43 1.97 12.44
C ASP A 331 20.50 3.05 12.30
N GLN A 332 20.09 4.29 12.02
CA GLN A 332 21.02 5.42 11.98
C GLN A 332 21.76 5.59 13.31
N SER A 333 21.07 5.37 14.43
CA SER A 333 21.71 5.33 15.76
C SER A 333 22.72 4.19 15.94
N ALA A 334 22.59 3.10 15.17
CA ALA A 334 23.52 1.97 15.19
C ALA A 334 24.72 2.16 14.23
N GLY A 335 24.75 3.23 13.42
CA GLY A 335 25.84 3.51 12.49
C GLY A 335 25.91 2.60 11.26
N LEU A 336 24.90 1.74 11.05
CA LEU A 336 24.78 0.85 9.90
C LEU A 336 23.32 0.75 9.47
N THR A 337 22.98 1.27 8.29
CA THR A 337 21.63 1.15 7.74
C THR A 337 21.51 -0.04 6.79
N ARG A 338 20.37 -0.72 6.86
CA ARG A 338 20.08 -1.99 6.17
C ARG A 338 20.13 -1.89 4.65
N ASP A 339 19.79 -0.72 4.12
CA ASP A 339 19.86 -0.45 2.69
C ASP A 339 21.31 -0.52 2.18
N THR A 340 22.33 -0.23 2.97
CA THR A 340 23.74 -0.31 2.52
C THR A 340 24.15 -1.72 2.04
N PHE A 341 23.49 -2.76 2.54
CA PHE A 341 23.71 -4.16 2.13
C PHE A 341 22.47 -4.78 1.45
N GLY A 342 21.54 -3.94 0.98
CA GLY A 342 20.46 -4.33 0.07
C GLY A 342 19.18 -4.85 0.71
N VAL A 343 18.96 -4.53 1.99
CA VAL A 343 17.66 -4.73 2.65
C VAL A 343 16.92 -3.40 2.74
N MET A 344 15.76 -3.31 2.10
CA MET A 344 14.99 -2.08 1.95
C MET A 344 13.99 -1.88 3.09
N TYR A 345 13.86 -0.66 3.61
CA TYR A 345 12.87 -0.37 4.66
C TYR A 345 11.44 -0.42 4.11
N GLN A 346 10.58 -1.32 4.62
CA GLN A 346 9.20 -1.49 4.15
C GLN A 346 8.44 -0.16 4.16
N ARG A 347 8.58 0.64 5.23
CA ARG A 347 7.92 1.94 5.38
C ARG A 347 8.34 2.97 4.33
N GLU A 348 9.45 2.77 3.62
CA GLU A 348 9.92 3.66 2.55
C GLU A 348 9.48 3.20 1.16
N TRP A 349 9.27 1.89 0.98
CA TRP A 349 9.07 1.27 -0.35
C TRP A 349 7.70 0.63 -0.55
N THR A 350 6.98 0.38 0.54
CA THR A 350 5.70 -0.33 0.54
C THR A 350 4.66 0.41 1.39
N VAL A 351 3.41 -0.01 1.25
CA VAL A 351 2.32 0.21 2.22
C VAL A 351 1.76 -1.16 2.59
N GLU A 352 1.29 -1.31 3.81
CA GLU A 352 0.82 -2.60 4.33
C GLU A 352 -0.41 -2.44 5.22
N ASN A 353 -1.45 -3.25 5.00
CA ASN A 353 -2.63 -3.20 5.87
C ASN A 353 -2.39 -3.92 7.19
N TYR A 354 -3.23 -3.60 8.17
CA TYR A 354 -3.25 -4.26 9.48
C TYR A 354 -3.27 -5.77 9.32
N TRP A 355 -2.38 -6.45 10.06
CA TRP A 355 -2.00 -7.83 9.83
C TRP A 355 -3.14 -8.82 10.10
N SER A 356 -4.04 -8.51 11.03
CA SER A 356 -5.07 -9.44 11.49
C SER A 356 -6.47 -9.13 10.98
N MET A 357 -7.16 -10.18 10.54
CA MET A 357 -8.61 -10.21 10.28
C MET A 357 -9.42 -10.63 11.51
N GLY A 358 -8.84 -10.56 12.71
CA GLY A 358 -9.46 -10.97 13.98
C GLY A 358 -8.93 -12.29 14.50
N SER A 359 -9.58 -12.81 15.54
CA SER A 359 -9.17 -14.03 16.21
C SER A 359 -9.25 -15.26 15.29
N GLY A 360 -8.57 -16.34 15.67
CA GLY A 360 -8.52 -17.58 14.89
C GLY A 360 -9.87 -18.24 14.62
N ILE A 361 -10.90 -17.97 15.44
CA ILE A 361 -12.27 -18.51 15.32
C ILE A 361 -13.26 -17.36 15.37
N GLY A 362 -14.26 -17.38 14.49
CA GLY A 362 -15.35 -16.40 14.45
C GLY A 362 -15.39 -15.64 13.13
N SER A 363 -16.05 -14.49 13.13
CA SER A 363 -16.15 -13.63 11.95
C SER A 363 -14.81 -12.96 11.63
N SER A 364 -14.52 -12.78 10.35
CA SER A 364 -13.38 -11.97 9.91
C SER A 364 -13.72 -10.48 10.01
N ASP A 365 -12.76 -9.66 10.42
CA ASP A 365 -12.78 -8.22 10.17
C ASP A 365 -12.24 -7.94 8.77
N TRP A 366 -13.11 -7.47 7.88
CA TRP A 366 -12.78 -7.13 6.49
C TRP A 366 -12.14 -5.75 6.35
N SER A 367 -11.92 -5.03 7.45
CA SER A 367 -11.29 -3.71 7.39
C SER A 367 -9.90 -3.78 6.74
N CYS A 368 -9.57 -2.73 5.98
CA CYS A 368 -8.31 -2.62 5.27
C CYS A 368 -7.74 -1.22 5.46
N TYR A 369 -7.01 -1.07 6.56
CA TYR A 369 -6.37 0.17 6.99
C TYR A 369 -4.89 -0.09 7.25
N SER A 370 -4.07 0.97 7.25
CA SER A 370 -2.62 0.83 7.42
C SER A 370 -2.26 0.22 8.76
N ARG A 371 -1.27 -0.68 8.78
CA ARG A 371 -0.65 -1.15 10.03
C ARG A 371 0.20 -0.07 10.71
N TRP A 372 0.56 1.00 10.00
CA TRP A 372 1.38 2.11 10.50
C TRP A 372 0.53 3.36 10.74
N TYR A 373 -0.40 3.23 11.70
CA TYR A 373 -1.28 4.31 12.14
C TYR A 373 -1.39 4.31 13.67
N ASP A 374 -0.69 5.23 14.30
CA ASP A 374 -0.71 5.50 15.74
C ASP A 374 -0.40 6.99 16.02
N ALA A 375 -0.26 7.35 17.29
CA ALA A 375 -0.03 8.74 17.71
C ALA A 375 1.22 9.37 17.07
N ASN A 376 2.23 8.56 16.79
CA ASN A 376 3.56 8.94 16.31
C ASN A 376 3.79 8.61 14.83
N THR A 377 3.07 7.63 14.28
CA THR A 377 3.23 7.14 12.91
C THR A 377 1.93 7.26 12.12
N ASN A 378 1.98 7.90 10.95
CA ASN A 378 0.84 7.94 10.02
C ASN A 378 1.31 7.74 8.58
N ILE A 379 1.25 6.50 8.10
CA ILE A 379 1.53 6.14 6.71
C ILE A 379 0.25 5.53 6.14
N PRO A 380 -0.63 6.31 5.47
CA PRO A 380 -1.87 5.77 4.94
C PRO A 380 -1.59 4.82 3.76
N LEU A 381 -2.48 3.84 3.55
CA LEU A 381 -2.40 2.95 2.37
C LEU A 381 -2.49 3.72 1.04
N THR A 382 -3.16 4.88 1.07
CA THR A 382 -3.28 5.80 -0.07
C THR A 382 -2.00 6.53 -0.41
N ARG A 383 -0.94 6.46 0.41
CA ARG A 383 0.32 7.17 0.16
C ARG A 383 0.82 6.94 -1.25
N THR A 384 1.10 8.02 -1.94
CA THR A 384 1.79 8.10 -3.23
C THR A 384 2.69 9.32 -3.21
N GLU A 385 3.80 9.25 -3.90
CA GLU A 385 4.73 10.35 -4.09
C GLU A 385 4.79 10.71 -5.58
N SER A 386 5.24 11.92 -5.91
CA SER A 386 5.44 12.29 -7.32
C SER A 386 6.47 11.34 -7.95
N GLY A 387 6.08 10.62 -9.00
CA GLY A 387 6.95 9.67 -9.69
C GLY A 387 7.12 8.30 -9.00
N PHE A 388 6.54 8.11 -7.81
CA PHE A 388 6.70 6.87 -7.04
C PHE A 388 5.43 6.43 -6.35
N ARG A 389 5.06 5.15 -6.56
CA ARG A 389 3.97 4.50 -5.87
C ARG A 389 4.53 3.33 -5.05
N PRO A 390 4.43 3.35 -3.71
CA PRO A 390 4.86 2.21 -2.90
C PRO A 390 4.10 0.93 -3.29
N LEU A 391 4.77 -0.22 -3.25
CA LEU A 391 4.12 -1.52 -3.46
C LEU A 391 3.15 -1.80 -2.31
N PHE A 392 2.02 -2.46 -2.59
CA PHE A 392 1.04 -2.78 -1.56
C PHE A 392 1.14 -4.25 -1.11
N VAL A 393 1.47 -4.45 0.16
CA VAL A 393 1.42 -5.73 0.86
C VAL A 393 0.06 -5.87 1.54
N MET A 394 -0.74 -6.82 1.05
CA MET A 394 -2.06 -7.09 1.60
C MET A 394 -2.03 -8.30 2.53
N ASN A 395 -2.19 -8.08 3.84
CA ASN A 395 -2.34 -9.13 4.84
C ASN A 395 -3.77 -9.66 4.87
N HIS A 396 -3.92 -10.98 4.72
CA HIS A 396 -5.17 -11.73 4.71
C HIS A 396 -5.02 -13.01 5.53
N PHE A 397 -4.91 -12.83 6.84
CA PHE A 397 -4.82 -13.91 7.81
C PHE A 397 -5.36 -13.44 9.17
N ARG A 398 -5.49 -14.36 10.12
CA ARG A 398 -6.02 -14.13 11.47
C ARG A 398 -4.90 -14.18 12.49
N ASP A 399 -5.22 -13.87 13.75
CA ASP A 399 -4.25 -13.99 14.87
C ASP A 399 -3.70 -15.42 15.04
N VAL A 400 -4.48 -16.43 14.64
CA VAL A 400 -4.07 -17.85 14.70
C VAL A 400 -4.43 -18.52 13.37
N ALA A 401 -3.45 -19.23 12.80
CA ALA A 401 -3.52 -19.92 11.51
C ALA A 401 -4.35 -21.22 11.55
N VAL A 402 -5.60 -21.14 12.04
CA VAL A 402 -6.52 -22.28 12.09
C VAL A 402 -6.89 -22.69 10.67
N THR A 403 -6.56 -23.92 10.28
CA THR A 403 -6.71 -24.42 8.89
C THR A 403 -8.11 -24.23 8.31
N SER A 404 -9.17 -24.44 9.10
CA SER A 404 -10.55 -24.34 8.61
C SER A 404 -10.97 -22.89 8.31
N THR A 405 -10.60 -21.93 9.16
CA THR A 405 -10.88 -20.51 8.92
C THR A 405 -9.97 -19.95 7.84
N ALA A 406 -8.69 -20.33 7.80
CA ALA A 406 -7.79 -19.98 6.69
C ALA A 406 -8.32 -20.50 5.34
N THR A 407 -8.77 -21.76 5.28
CA THR A 407 -9.39 -22.31 4.06
C THR A 407 -10.59 -21.48 3.61
N THR A 408 -11.48 -21.14 4.55
CA THR A 408 -12.69 -20.36 4.26
C THR A 408 -12.36 -18.94 3.83
N ASP A 409 -11.47 -18.27 4.55
CA ASP A 409 -11.11 -16.88 4.29
C ASP A 409 -10.35 -16.76 2.96
N ASN A 410 -9.46 -17.71 2.63
CA ASN A 410 -8.71 -17.70 1.38
C ASN A 410 -9.63 -17.79 0.14
N THR A 411 -10.81 -18.44 0.24
CA THR A 411 -11.81 -18.41 -0.86
C THR A 411 -12.32 -17.02 -1.20
N LYS A 412 -12.17 -16.06 -0.28
CA LYS A 412 -12.63 -14.67 -0.39
C LYS A 412 -11.49 -13.69 -0.65
N LEU A 413 -10.28 -14.18 -0.93
CA LEU A 413 -9.08 -13.35 -1.08
C LEU A 413 -9.22 -12.30 -2.20
N ALA A 414 -9.69 -12.71 -3.39
CA ALA A 414 -9.92 -11.79 -4.50
C ALA A 414 -11.00 -10.75 -4.18
N ASP A 415 -12.07 -11.20 -3.53
CA ASP A 415 -13.21 -10.37 -3.14
C ASP A 415 -12.79 -9.28 -2.14
N ARG A 416 -12.01 -9.65 -1.11
CA ARG A 416 -11.45 -8.68 -0.16
C ARG A 416 -10.50 -7.71 -0.84
N ALA A 417 -9.62 -8.22 -1.71
CA ALA A 417 -8.69 -7.40 -2.45
C ALA A 417 -9.43 -6.33 -3.27
N GLN A 418 -10.50 -6.70 -3.98
CA GLN A 418 -11.22 -5.80 -4.88
C GLN A 418 -12.18 -4.84 -4.17
N ARG A 419 -12.96 -5.34 -3.19
CA ARG A 419 -14.06 -4.55 -2.59
C ARG A 419 -13.65 -3.78 -1.33
N PHE A 420 -12.55 -4.15 -0.68
CA PHE A 420 -12.15 -3.54 0.59
C PHE A 420 -10.76 -2.91 0.49
N CYS A 421 -9.75 -3.70 0.11
CA CYS A 421 -8.36 -3.24 0.15
C CYS A 421 -7.96 -2.36 -1.03
N GLN A 422 -8.42 -2.66 -2.24
CA GLN A 422 -8.15 -1.82 -3.41
C GLN A 422 -8.70 -0.41 -3.26
N PRO A 423 -9.99 -0.20 -2.89
CA PRO A 423 -10.48 1.15 -2.61
C PRO A 423 -9.81 1.77 -1.38
N GLY A 424 -9.57 1.00 -0.31
CA GLY A 424 -8.89 1.50 0.90
C GLY A 424 -7.45 1.97 0.65
N ALA A 425 -6.73 1.33 -0.26
CA ALA A 425 -5.35 1.71 -0.63
C ALA A 425 -5.28 2.63 -1.86
N ARG A 426 -6.37 2.74 -2.61
CA ARG A 426 -6.39 3.27 -3.98
C ARG A 426 -5.29 2.64 -4.86
N LYS A 427 -5.05 1.34 -4.65
CA LYS A 427 -3.98 0.54 -5.27
C LYS A 427 -4.40 -0.92 -5.31
N LYS A 428 -4.03 -1.61 -6.38
CA LYS A 428 -4.11 -3.08 -6.43
C LYS A 428 -3.00 -3.68 -5.57
N PRO A 429 -3.27 -4.71 -4.73
CA PRO A 429 -2.23 -5.39 -3.99
C PRO A 429 -1.15 -5.99 -4.89
N ASN A 430 0.12 -5.77 -4.56
CA ASN A 430 1.26 -6.41 -5.21
C ASN A 430 1.61 -7.74 -4.54
N PHE A 431 1.34 -7.88 -3.25
CA PHE A 431 1.62 -9.08 -2.48
C PHE A 431 0.38 -9.48 -1.68
N LEU A 432 -0.12 -10.70 -1.88
CA LEU A 432 -1.25 -11.25 -1.12
C LEU A 432 -0.71 -12.19 -0.04
N ALA A 433 -0.53 -11.71 1.18
CA ALA A 433 -0.02 -12.48 2.30
C ALA A 433 -1.12 -13.28 2.98
N VAL A 434 -0.97 -14.61 3.03
CA VAL A 434 -1.96 -15.54 3.59
C VAL A 434 -1.33 -16.64 4.45
N ASP A 435 -2.10 -17.13 5.40
CA ASP A 435 -1.86 -18.44 6.02
C ASP A 435 -2.42 -19.55 5.13
N HIS A 436 -1.79 -20.73 5.17
CA HIS A 436 -2.13 -21.91 4.38
C HIS A 436 -2.33 -21.58 2.91
N TYR A 437 -1.28 -21.05 2.26
CA TYR A 437 -1.36 -20.57 0.87
C TYR A 437 -1.92 -21.62 -0.10
N ASN A 438 -1.75 -22.91 0.20
CA ASN A 438 -2.22 -24.02 -0.63
C ASN A 438 -3.72 -24.33 -0.47
N LEU A 439 -4.45 -23.59 0.36
CA LEU A 439 -5.88 -23.79 0.64
C LEU A 439 -6.71 -22.59 0.20
N GLY A 440 -7.97 -22.83 -0.17
CA GLY A 440 -8.91 -21.76 -0.53
C GLY A 440 -8.67 -21.09 -1.88
N ASN A 441 -7.93 -21.72 -2.80
CA ASN A 441 -7.74 -21.27 -4.19
C ASN A 441 -7.08 -19.88 -4.34
N THR A 442 -6.07 -19.61 -3.53
CA THR A 442 -5.29 -18.36 -3.54
C THR A 442 -4.66 -18.03 -4.91
N ALA A 443 -4.21 -19.04 -5.66
CA ALA A 443 -3.66 -18.88 -6.99
C ALA A 443 -4.68 -18.29 -8.00
N SER A 444 -5.97 -18.62 -7.84
CA SER A 444 -7.03 -18.00 -8.64
C SER A 444 -7.20 -16.52 -8.30
N ALA A 445 -7.02 -16.11 -7.05
CA ALA A 445 -7.07 -14.70 -6.68
C ALA A 445 -5.93 -13.90 -7.32
N VAL A 446 -4.71 -14.47 -7.33
CA VAL A 446 -3.58 -13.89 -8.05
C VAL A 446 -3.87 -13.77 -9.54
N SER A 447 -4.44 -14.81 -10.15
CA SER A 447 -4.82 -14.80 -11.58
C SER A 447 -5.85 -13.71 -11.88
N THR A 448 -6.88 -13.56 -11.04
CA THR A 448 -7.89 -12.50 -11.15
C THR A 448 -7.27 -11.11 -11.06
N LEU A 449 -6.39 -10.86 -10.08
CA LEU A 449 -5.73 -9.57 -9.92
C LEU A 449 -4.68 -9.29 -11.01
N ASN A 450 -4.12 -10.31 -11.65
CA ASN A 450 -3.21 -10.16 -12.79
C ASN A 450 -3.92 -10.06 -14.15
N ALA A 451 -5.25 -9.99 -14.19
CA ALA A 451 -5.99 -9.71 -15.42
C ALA A 451 -6.10 -8.21 -15.74
N TYR A 452 -5.81 -7.34 -14.78
CA TYR A 452 -6.03 -5.90 -14.91
C TYR A 452 -5.00 -5.05 -14.15
N THR A 453 -4.90 -3.78 -14.52
CA THR A 453 -4.20 -2.72 -13.77
C THR A 453 -5.20 -1.75 -13.14
N TYR A 454 -4.80 -1.19 -12.00
CA TYR A 454 -5.53 -0.14 -11.30
C TYR A 454 -4.79 1.20 -11.52
N PRO A 455 -5.51 2.29 -11.81
CA PRO A 455 -4.91 3.58 -12.20
C PRO A 455 -4.16 4.35 -11.09
#